data_AF-A0A3B9SSC3-F1
#
_entry.id   AF-A0A3B9SSC3-F1
#
_cell.length_a   1.000
_cell.length_b   1.000
_cell.length_c   1.000
_cell.angle_alpha   90.00
_cell.angle_beta   90.00
_cell.angle_gamma   90.00
#
_symmetry.space_group_name_H-M   'P 1'
#
loop_
_entity.id
_entity.type
_entity.pdbx_description
1 polymer ?
#
loop_
_entity_poly.entity_id
_entity_poly.type
_entity_poly.pdbx_seq_one_letter_code
_entity_poly.pdbx_strand_id
1 'polypeptide(L)' 'GVCTNICVLYTVEELCNRDYKVVVYRQGVASFDLQAHNWALVQMESVLGAKVI' A
#
# COMPACT_ATOMS: atom_id res chain seq x y z
N GLY A 1 -6.25 6.10 4.19
CA GLY A 1 -6.31 5.58 5.58
C GLY A 1 -4.94 5.56 6.22
N VAL A 2 -4.82 4.94 7.39
CA VAL A 2 -3.57 4.83 8.15
C VAL A 2 -3.46 3.45 8.80
N CYS A 3 -2.26 2.93 9.08
CA CYS A 3 -0.96 3.42 8.60
C CYS A 3 -0.60 2.78 7.25
N THR A 4 0.10 3.51 6.38
CA THR A 4 0.52 3.03 5.04
C THR A 4 1.25 1.70 5.09
N ASN A 5 2.15 1.53 6.06
CA ASN A 5 3.01 0.34 6.22
C ASN A 5 2.49 -0.69 7.23
N ILE A 6 1.26 -0.54 7.73
CA ILE A 6 0.65 -1.47 8.69
C ILE A 6 -0.70 -1.92 8.12
N CYS A 7 -1.80 -1.31 8.54
CA CYS A 7 -3.13 -1.74 8.14
C CYS A 7 -3.34 -1.65 6.63
N VAL A 8 -2.86 -0.59 5.98
CA VAL A 8 -3.03 -0.40 4.54
C VAL A 8 -2.23 -1.44 3.76
N LEU A 9 -0.95 -1.64 4.07
CA LEU A 9 -0.09 -2.61 3.39
C LEU A 9 -0.67 -4.03 3.44
N TYR A 10 -1.04 -4.51 4.63
CA TYR A 10 -1.58 -5.87 4.77
C TYR A 10 -2.98 -6.02 4.17
N THR A 11 -3.78 -4.95 4.12
CA THR A 11 -5.06 -4.98 3.39
C THR A 11 -4.81 -5.07 1.88
N VAL A 12 -3.84 -4.31 1.35
CA VAL A 12 -3.50 -4.35 -0.08
C VAL A 12 -2.95 -5.72 -0.46
N GLU A 13 -2.09 -6.30 0.35
CA GLU A 13 -1.54 -7.65 0.15
C GLU A 13 -2.65 -8.71 0.10
N GLU A 14 -3.55 -8.73 1.07
CA GLU A 14 -4.65 -9.69 1.10
C GLU A 14 -5.61 -9.52 -0.10
N LEU A 15 -5.85 -8.27 -0.55
CA LEU A 15 -6.66 -8.01 -1.74
C LEU A 15 -5.97 -8.48 -3.02
N CYS A 16 -4.67 -8.20 -3.18
CA CYS A 16 -3.89 -8.66 -4.34
C CYS A 16 -3.79 -10.20 -4.39
N ASN A 17 -3.59 -10.87 -3.24
CA ASN A 17 -3.58 -12.34 -3.15
C ASN A 17 -4.91 -12.99 -3.55
N ARG A 18 -6.00 -12.23 -3.51
CA ARG A 18 -7.35 -12.66 -3.93
C ARG A 18 -7.70 -12.16 -5.33
N ASP A 19 -6.70 -11.79 -6.12
CA ASP A 19 -6.82 -11.30 -7.51
C ASP A 19 -7.69 -10.04 -7.69
N TYR A 20 -7.89 -9.24 -6.63
CA TYR A 20 -8.54 -7.95 -6.77
C TYR A 20 -7.62 -6.95 -7.47
N LYS A 21 -8.21 -6.12 -8.34
CA LYS A 21 -7.52 -4.94 -8.88
C LYS A 21 -7.47 -3.87 -7.80
N VAL A 22 -6.29 -3.66 -7.23
CA VAL A 22 -6.09 -2.70 -6.13
C VAL A 22 -5.51 -1.39 -6.66
N VAL A 23 -6.10 -0.27 -6.22
CA VAL A 23 -5.59 1.08 -6.45
C VAL A 23 -5.32 1.74 -5.10
N VAL A 24 -4.11 2.24 -4.90
CA VAL A 24 -3.69 2.95 -3.69
C VAL A 24 -3.46 4.41 -4.03
N TYR A 25 -4.26 5.29 -3.44
CA TYR A 25 -4.06 6.74 -3.57
C TYR A 25 -2.95 7.19 -2.60
N ARG A 26 -1.78 7.56 -3.13
CA ARG A 26 -0.61 8.01 -2.35
C ARG A 26 -0.98 9.14 -1.39
N GLN A 27 -1.71 10.13 -1.88
CA GLN A 27 -2.18 11.27 -1.07
C GLN A 27 -3.31 10.90 -0.10
N GLY A 28 -3.92 9.73 -0.28
CA GLY A 28 -4.99 9.20 0.57
C GLY A 28 -4.49 8.33 1.72
N VAL A 29 -3.19 8.04 1.81
CA VAL A 29 -2.60 7.19 2.86
C VAL A 29 -1.47 7.90 3.58
N ALA A 30 -1.30 7.63 4.87
CA ALA A 30 -0.22 8.22 5.66
C ALA A 30 0.35 7.22 6.67
N SER A 31 1.59 7.46 7.08
CA SER A 31 2.19 6.83 8.25
C SER A 31 2.95 7.86 9.06
N PHE A 32 3.17 7.58 10.34
CA PHE A 32 4.01 8.39 11.23
C PHE A 32 5.50 8.24 10.92
N ASP A 33 5.90 7.17 10.24
CA ASP A 33 7.25 6.93 9.77
C ASP A 33 7.31 7.15 8.25
N LEU A 34 8.02 8.20 7.83
CA LEU A 34 8.14 8.57 6.43
C LEU A 34 8.95 7.55 5.61
N GLN A 35 9.97 6.93 6.20
CA GLN A 35 10.76 5.92 5.51
C GLN A 35 9.91 4.66 5.28
N ALA A 36 9.20 4.22 6.32
CA ALA A 36 8.29 3.09 6.21
C ALA A 36 7.11 3.36 5.26
N HIS A 37 6.57 4.59 5.25
CA HIS A 37 5.55 5.02 4.29
C HIS A 37 6.02 4.85 2.85
N ASN A 38 7.20 5.40 2.52
CA ASN A 38 7.76 5.32 1.17
C ASN A 38 8.09 3.90 0.76
N TRP A 39 8.68 3.11 1.68
CA TRP A 39 8.98 1.71 1.45
C TRP A 39 7.71 0.91 1.13
N ALA A 40 6.65 1.08 1.92
CA ALA A 40 5.40 0.35 1.73
C ALA A 40 4.73 0.67 0.40
N LEU A 41 4.76 1.93 -0.06
CA LEU A 41 4.24 2.30 -1.38
C LEU A 41 5.01 1.61 -2.51
N VAL A 42 6.35 1.54 -2.41
CA VAL A 42 7.18 0.82 -3.39
C VAL A 42 6.89 -0.69 -3.37
N GLN A 43 6.69 -1.29 -2.19
CA GLN A 43 6.34 -2.72 -2.09
C GLN A 43 4.98 -3.01 -2.71
N MET A 44 3.98 -2.16 -2.42
CA MET A 44 2.63 -2.29 -3.00
C MET A 44 2.66 -2.24 -4.53
N GLU A 45 3.47 -1.35 -5.12
CA GLU A 45 3.58 -1.22 -6.57
C GLU A 45 4.40 -2.34 -7.22
N SER A 46 5.62 -2.56 -6.75
CA SER A 46 6.61 -3.41 -7.44
C SER A 46 6.53 -4.89 -7.10
N VAL A 47 6.03 -5.24 -5.91
CA VAL A 47 5.94 -6.63 -5.44
C VAL A 47 4.49 -7.13 -5.52
N LEU A 48 3.54 -6.35 -5.00
CA LEU A 48 2.13 -6.75 -4.93
C LEU A 48 1.34 -6.41 -6.20
N GLY A 49 1.90 -5.61 -7.11
CA GLY A 49 1.24 -5.24 -8.37
C GLY A 49 0.05 -4.29 -8.22
N ALA A 50 -0.10 -3.63 -7.07
CA ALA A 50 -1.13 -2.61 -6.88
C ALA A 50 -0.79 -1.34 -7.66
N LYS A 51 -1.80 -0.68 -8.21
CA LYS A 51 -1.60 0.60 -8.91
C LYS A 51 -1.52 1.73 -7.88
N VAL A 52 -0.36 2.37 -7.74
CA VAL A 52 -0.20 3.53 -6.85
C VAL A 52 -0.39 4.82 -7.67
N ILE A 53 -1.35 5.66 -7.29
CA ILE A 53 -1.67 6.94 -7.95
C ILE A 53 -1.73 8.12 -6.99
#